data_AF-A0A971A7F6-F1
#
_entry.id   AF-A0A971A7F6-F1
#
_cell.length_a   1.000
_cell.length_b   1.000
_cell.length_c   1.000
_cell.angle_alpha   90.00
_cell.angle_beta   90.00
_cell.angle_gamma   90.00
#
_symmetry.space_group_name_H-M   'P 1'
#
loop_
_entity.id
_entity.type
_entity.pdbx_description
1 polymer ?
#
loop_
_entity_poly.entity_id
_entity_poly.type
_entity_poly.pdbx_seq_one_letter_code
_entity_poly.pdbx_strand_id
1 'polypeptide(L)'
;MLRHKDITIVSEIKDFFTSSQKAVSVILDILSFLKFSDKHFGFPTASNLQFSSKLKLMLLILFPFFQVNDPASYATSGIHKIITCRKDVFYRLLSNSNINWWQFNYSITKQLIKKVNKTTTNHRKTLADW
;
A
#
# COMPACT_ATOMS: atom_id res chain seq x y z
N MET A 1 20.49 -13.18 26.55
CA MET A 1 20.13 -14.07 25.42
C MET A 1 18.87 -13.51 24.76
N LEU A 2 19.00 -12.82 23.61
CA LEU A 2 17.91 -12.10 22.93
C LEU A 2 17.41 -12.77 21.63
N ARG A 3 17.95 -13.94 21.25
CA ARG A 3 17.75 -14.51 19.90
C ARG A 3 16.36 -15.10 19.61
N HIS A 4 15.59 -15.47 20.63
CA HIS A 4 14.34 -16.22 20.41
C HIS A 4 13.20 -15.32 19.90
N LYS A 5 13.14 -14.06 20.34
CA LYS A 5 12.02 -13.15 20.02
C LYS A 5 12.05 -12.67 18.57
N ASP A 6 13.25 -12.43 18.03
CA ASP A 6 13.42 -11.98 16.65
C ASP A 6 13.08 -13.10 15.64
N ILE A 7 13.41 -14.36 15.96
CA ILE A 7 13.07 -15.51 15.11
C ILE A 7 11.56 -15.74 15.07
N THR A 8 10.86 -15.53 16.20
CA THR A 8 9.39 -15.67 16.29
C THR A 8 8.67 -14.70 15.36
N ILE A 9 9.12 -13.43 15.28
CA ILE A 9 8.53 -12.42 14.39
C ILE A 9 8.68 -12.87 12.92
N VAL A 10 9.84 -13.41 12.54
CA VAL A 10 10.09 -13.85 11.16
C VAL A 10 9.26 -15.10 10.80
N SER A 11 9.13 -16.07 11.72
CA SER A 11 8.27 -17.24 11.50
C SER A 11 6.79 -16.83 11.40
N GLU A 12 6.33 -15.88 12.22
CA GLU A 12 4.96 -15.38 12.14
C GLU A 12 4.66 -14.70 10.79
N ILE A 13 5.61 -13.93 10.23
CA ILE A 13 5.48 -13.33 8.90
C ILE A 13 5.39 -14.41 7.82
N LYS A 14 6.23 -15.45 7.92
CA LYS A 14 6.22 -16.59 6.99
C LYS A 14 4.88 -17.32 7.03
N ASP A 15 4.37 -17.60 8.22
CA ASP A 15 3.11 -18.30 8.43
C ASP A 15 1.90 -17.44 8.05
N PHE A 16 2.02 -16.12 8.13
CA PHE A 16 0.99 -15.19 7.66
C PHE A 16 0.84 -15.25 6.13
N PHE A 17 1.96 -15.28 5.40
CA PHE A 17 2.00 -15.37 3.93
C PHE A 17 2.17 -16.81 3.43
N THR A 18 1.18 -17.66 3.73
CA THR A 18 1.22 -19.11 3.38
C THR A 18 1.34 -19.40 1.88
N SER A 19 0.95 -18.46 1.02
CA SER A 19 1.14 -18.54 -0.43
C SER A 19 1.28 -17.15 -1.05
N SER A 20 1.91 -17.07 -2.23
CA SER A 20 2.06 -15.83 -2.99
C SER A 20 0.70 -15.22 -3.37
N GLN A 21 -0.27 -16.05 -3.73
CA GLN A 21 -1.65 -15.62 -4.05
C GLN A 21 -2.33 -14.97 -2.84
N LYS A 22 -2.18 -15.58 -1.66
CA LYS A 22 -2.72 -15.03 -0.40
C LYS A 22 -2.00 -13.72 -0.01
N ALA A 23 -0.71 -13.62 -0.27
CA ALA A 23 0.03 -12.38 -0.05
C ALA A 23 -0.50 -11.23 -0.93
N VAL A 24 -0.65 -11.47 -2.23
CA VAL A 24 -1.20 -10.48 -3.17
C VAL A 24 -2.63 -10.10 -2.78
N SER A 25 -3.50 -11.06 -2.44
CA SER A 25 -4.87 -10.75 -2.03
C SER A 25 -4.92 -9.92 -0.76
N VAL A 26 -4.10 -10.23 0.25
CA VAL A 26 -4.01 -9.45 1.50
C VAL A 26 -3.53 -8.02 1.21
N ILE A 27 -2.52 -7.84 0.35
CA ILE A 27 -2.03 -6.51 -0.02
C ILE A 27 -3.11 -5.71 -0.72
N LEU A 28 -3.80 -6.30 -1.70
CA LEU A 28 -4.90 -5.64 -2.43
C LEU A 28 -6.08 -5.30 -1.49
N ASP A 29 -6.39 -6.16 -0.53
CA ASP A 29 -7.41 -5.92 0.49
C ASP A 29 -7.02 -4.75 1.41
N ILE A 30 -5.75 -4.67 1.82
CA ILE A 30 -5.24 -3.54 2.61
C ILE A 30 -5.34 -2.25 1.78
N LEU A 31 -4.89 -2.28 0.53
CA LEU A 31 -4.93 -1.12 -0.37
C LEU A 31 -6.37 -0.65 -0.64
N SER A 32 -7.32 -1.56 -0.80
CA SER A 32 -8.73 -1.23 -1.02
C SER A 32 -9.38 -0.55 0.20
N PHE A 33 -8.90 -0.87 1.40
CA PHE A 33 -9.35 -0.25 2.66
C PHE A 33 -8.87 1.20 2.83
N LEU A 34 -7.75 1.57 2.18
CA LEU A 34 -7.21 2.92 2.28
C LEU A 34 -8.13 3.92 1.59
N LYS A 35 -8.62 4.89 2.36
CA LYS A 35 -9.48 5.98 1.90
C LYS A 35 -8.79 7.32 2.13
N PHE A 36 -8.78 8.16 1.10
CA PHE A 36 -8.31 9.53 1.21
C PHE A 36 -9.08 10.42 0.23
N SER A 37 -9.16 11.70 0.55
CA SER A 37 -9.78 12.71 -0.30
C SER A 37 -8.69 13.45 -1.05
N ASP A 38 -8.75 13.43 -2.39
CA ASP A 38 -7.76 14.10 -3.22
C ASP A 38 -7.64 15.59 -2.85
N LYS A 39 -8.79 16.29 -2.69
CA LYS A 39 -8.85 17.71 -2.32
C LYS A 39 -8.23 17.97 -0.94
N HIS A 40 -8.47 17.10 0.04
CA HIS A 40 -8.00 17.31 1.41
C HIS A 40 -6.46 17.26 1.50
N PHE A 41 -5.84 16.44 0.67
CA PHE A 41 -4.39 16.26 0.68
C PHE A 41 -3.67 17.01 -0.44
N GLY A 42 -4.38 17.81 -1.25
CA GLY A 42 -3.79 18.60 -2.34
C GLY A 42 -3.42 17.78 -3.58
N PHE A 43 -4.00 16.60 -3.75
CA PHE A 43 -3.82 15.82 -4.98
C PHE A 43 -4.52 16.52 -6.15
N PRO A 44 -3.94 16.45 -7.37
CA PRO A 44 -4.59 16.99 -8.56
C PRO A 44 -5.94 16.29 -8.81
N THR A 45 -7.00 17.07 -9.00
CA THR A 45 -8.37 16.59 -9.27
C THR A 45 -8.86 16.95 -10.67
N ALA A 46 -7.96 17.31 -11.59
CA ALA A 46 -8.35 17.71 -12.94
C ALA A 46 -9.11 16.56 -13.64
N SER A 47 -10.26 16.89 -14.24
CA SER A 47 -11.17 15.92 -14.87
C SER A 47 -10.55 15.21 -16.07
N ASN A 48 -9.50 15.77 -16.68
CA ASN A 48 -8.77 15.23 -17.81
C ASN A 48 -7.56 14.36 -17.42
N LEU A 49 -7.40 14.02 -16.14
CA LEU A 49 -6.33 13.11 -15.72
C LEU A 49 -6.60 11.69 -16.24
N GLN A 50 -5.79 11.24 -17.21
CA GLN A 50 -5.83 9.86 -17.71
C GLN A 50 -5.68 8.80 -16.60
N PHE A 51 -4.92 9.14 -15.55
CA PHE A 51 -4.73 8.30 -14.37
C PHE A 51 -5.08 9.09 -13.11
N SER A 52 -5.93 8.53 -12.25
CA SER A 52 -6.29 9.14 -10.97
C SER A 52 -5.10 9.16 -10.01
N SER A 53 -5.07 10.13 -9.10
CA SER A 53 -4.04 10.24 -8.06
C SER A 53 -4.00 8.99 -7.17
N LYS A 54 -5.18 8.41 -6.88
CA LYS A 54 -5.33 7.11 -6.21
C LYS A 54 -4.61 5.98 -6.92
N LEU A 55 -4.79 5.83 -8.24
CA LEU A 55 -4.13 4.77 -9.00
C LEU A 55 -2.60 4.93 -8.97
N LYS A 56 -2.10 6.15 -9.21
CA LYS A 56 -0.65 6.44 -9.22
C LYS A 56 0.00 6.09 -7.88
N LEU A 57 -0.68 6.44 -6.78
CA LEU A 57 -0.22 6.13 -5.44
C LEU A 57 -0.27 4.61 -5.15
N MET A 58 -1.35 3.94 -5.51
CA MET A 58 -1.47 2.49 -5.33
C MET A 58 -0.37 1.75 -6.10
N LEU A 59 -0.06 2.17 -7.32
CA LEU A 59 1.07 1.65 -8.09
C LEU A 59 2.39 1.84 -7.37
N LEU A 60 2.68 3.04 -6.84
CA LEU A 60 3.90 3.31 -6.08
C LEU A 60 4.02 2.41 -4.84
N ILE A 61 2.92 2.15 -4.13
CA ILE A 61 2.93 1.24 -2.97
C ILE A 61 3.14 -0.21 -3.42
N LEU A 62 2.69 -0.58 -4.63
CA LEU A 62 2.87 -1.92 -5.18
C LEU A 62 4.29 -2.19 -5.69
N PHE A 63 5.08 -1.16 -6.02
CA PHE A 63 6.41 -1.31 -6.62
C PHE A 63 7.33 -2.34 -5.92
N PRO A 64 7.48 -2.32 -4.57
CA PRO A 64 8.32 -3.29 -3.87
C PRO A 64 7.87 -4.74 -4.05
N PHE A 65 6.57 -4.97 -4.23
CA PHE A 65 6.00 -6.32 -4.37
C PHE A 65 6.19 -6.91 -5.77
N PHE A 66 6.54 -6.08 -6.75
CA PHE A 66 6.78 -6.48 -8.14
C PHE A 66 8.22 -6.23 -8.57
N GLN A 67 9.14 -6.06 -7.62
CA GLN A 67 10.56 -5.83 -7.88
C GLN A 67 10.82 -4.60 -8.77
N VAL A 68 9.97 -3.57 -8.64
CA VAL A 68 10.18 -2.27 -9.28
C VAL A 68 10.91 -1.39 -8.26
N ASN A 69 12.18 -1.08 -8.52
CA ASN A 69 13.00 -0.35 -7.56
C ASN A 69 12.64 1.13 -7.51
N ASP A 70 12.22 1.70 -8.63
CA ASP A 70 12.04 3.13 -8.79
C ASP A 70 11.16 3.45 -10.02
N PRO A 71 10.64 4.68 -10.14
CA PRO A 71 9.84 5.07 -11.31
C PRO A 71 10.53 4.88 -12.66
N ALA A 72 11.86 4.96 -12.77
CA ALA A 72 12.56 4.74 -14.03
C ALA A 72 12.55 3.27 -14.44
N SER A 73 12.65 2.33 -13.49
CA SER A 73 12.53 0.89 -13.75
C SER A 73 11.09 0.44 -14.02
N TYR A 74 10.08 1.30 -13.81
CA TYR A 74 8.69 0.98 -14.10
C TYR A 74 8.47 0.57 -15.56
N ALA A 75 9.04 1.30 -16.53
CA ALA A 75 8.79 1.08 -17.96
C ALA A 75 9.20 -0.32 -18.45
N THR A 76 10.18 -0.95 -17.80
CA THR A 76 10.65 -2.30 -18.12
C THR A 76 9.99 -3.38 -17.26
N SER A 77 9.12 -3.00 -16.31
CA SER A 77 8.50 -3.92 -15.37
C SER A 77 7.35 -4.72 -15.98
N GLY A 78 7.01 -5.85 -15.35
CA GLY A 78 5.81 -6.61 -15.69
C GLY A 78 4.51 -5.83 -15.50
N ILE A 79 4.45 -4.93 -14.50
CA ILE A 79 3.26 -4.12 -14.24
C ILE A 79 2.97 -3.15 -15.40
N HIS A 80 4.02 -2.60 -16.03
CA HIS A 80 3.84 -1.65 -17.13
C HIS A 80 3.09 -2.26 -18.33
N LYS A 81 3.17 -3.58 -18.52
CA LYS A 81 2.40 -4.31 -19.54
C LYS A 81 0.89 -4.33 -19.25
N ILE A 82 0.51 -4.18 -17.98
CA ILE A 82 -0.88 -4.18 -17.52
C ILE A 82 -1.40 -2.74 -17.44
N ILE A 83 -0.60 -1.83 -16.86
CA ILE A 83 -0.95 -0.41 -16.71
C ILE A 83 0.11 0.43 -17.44
N THR A 84 -0.18 0.72 -18.70
CA THR A 84 0.73 1.47 -19.57
C THR A 84 0.70 2.97 -19.23
N CYS A 85 1.48 3.38 -18.22
CA CYS A 85 1.73 4.78 -17.91
C CYS A 85 3.23 5.09 -18.01
N ARG A 86 3.55 6.35 -18.35
CA ARG A 86 4.93 6.81 -18.41
C ARG A 86 5.46 7.12 -17.00
N LYS A 87 6.76 6.96 -16.80
CA LYS A 87 7.44 7.20 -15.50
C LYS A 87 7.25 8.62 -14.95
N ASP A 88 7.06 9.60 -15.83
CA ASP A 88 6.84 11.00 -15.45
C ASP A 88 5.55 11.19 -14.65
N VAL A 89 4.58 10.29 -14.79
CA VAL A 89 3.36 10.30 -13.98
C VAL A 89 3.69 10.17 -12.49
N PHE A 90 4.66 9.34 -12.12
CA PHE A 90 5.09 9.17 -10.74
C PHE A 90 5.97 10.33 -10.28
N TYR A 91 6.89 10.81 -11.11
CA TYR A 91 7.73 11.96 -10.76
C TYR A 91 6.88 13.20 -10.51
N ARG A 92 5.90 13.50 -11.37
CA ARG A 92 4.98 14.63 -11.18
C ARG A 92 4.14 14.49 -9.91
N LEU A 93 3.79 13.26 -9.52
CA LEU A 93 3.08 13.04 -8.26
C LEU A 93 4.01 13.34 -7.09
N LEU A 94 5.18 12.70 -7.03
CA LEU A 94 6.15 12.82 -5.93
C LEU A 94 6.71 14.24 -5.79
N SER A 95 6.89 14.96 -6.89
CA SER A 95 7.42 16.33 -6.91
C SER A 95 6.35 17.40 -6.67
N ASN A 96 5.10 17.03 -6.44
CA ASN A 96 4.02 18.01 -6.26
C ASN A 96 4.06 18.59 -4.84
N SER A 97 4.49 19.85 -4.74
CA SER A 97 4.59 20.60 -3.48
C SER A 97 3.24 20.92 -2.85
N ASN A 98 2.13 20.83 -3.60
CA ASN A 98 0.79 21.05 -3.06
C ASN A 98 0.31 19.86 -2.23
N ILE A 99 0.93 18.69 -2.36
CA ILE A 99 0.54 17.51 -1.63
C ILE A 99 1.08 17.59 -0.20
N ASN A 100 0.18 17.58 0.79
CA ASN A 100 0.58 17.51 2.19
C ASN A 100 0.95 16.07 2.56
N TRP A 101 2.18 15.67 2.20
CA TRP A 101 2.71 14.32 2.41
C TRP A 101 2.73 13.90 3.87
N TRP A 102 2.99 14.83 4.79
CA TRP A 102 3.05 14.54 6.22
C TRP A 102 1.67 14.14 6.76
N GLN A 103 0.66 14.96 6.50
CA GLN A 103 -0.71 14.69 6.92
C GLN A 103 -1.29 13.46 6.22
N PHE A 104 -0.94 13.28 4.94
CA PHE A 104 -1.30 12.10 4.17
C PHE A 104 -0.74 10.83 4.83
N ASN A 105 0.57 10.78 5.09
CA ASN A 105 1.22 9.63 5.71
C ASN A 105 0.64 9.31 7.10
N TYR A 106 0.39 10.34 7.90
CA TYR A 106 -0.26 10.19 9.21
C TYR A 106 -1.66 9.56 9.08
N SER A 107 -2.48 10.04 8.13
CA SER A 107 -3.83 9.51 7.90
C SER A 107 -3.81 8.04 7.47
N ILE A 108 -2.93 7.68 6.52
CA ILE A 108 -2.79 6.30 6.06
C ILE A 108 -2.31 5.38 7.19
N THR A 109 -1.29 5.80 7.93
CA THR A 109 -0.76 5.03 9.07
C THR A 109 -1.85 4.77 10.12
N LYS A 110 -2.64 5.80 10.46
CA LYS A 110 -3.77 5.67 11.38
C LYS A 110 -4.84 4.69 10.87
N GLN A 111 -5.13 4.68 9.57
CA GLN A 111 -6.06 3.71 8.97
C GLN A 111 -5.53 2.28 9.04
N LEU A 112 -4.25 2.07 8.77
CA LEU A 112 -3.60 0.76 8.87
C LEU A 112 -3.64 0.21 10.30
N ILE A 113 -3.24 1.02 11.29
CA ILE A 113 -3.30 0.62 12.71
C ILE A 113 -4.74 0.26 13.10
N LYS A 114 -5.72 1.06 12.68
CA LYS A 114 -7.15 0.79 12.95
C LYS A 114 -7.62 -0.52 12.29
N LYS A 115 -7.14 -0.83 11.08
CA LYS A 115 -7.46 -2.08 10.38
C LYS A 115 -6.88 -3.28 11.12
N VAL A 116 -5.60 -3.23 11.50
CA VAL A 116 -4.93 -4.28 12.26
C VAL A 116 -5.64 -4.53 13.59
N ASN A 117 -5.94 -3.46 14.35
CA ASN A 117 -6.64 -3.58 15.62
C ASN A 117 -8.01 -4.25 15.46
N LYS A 118 -8.80 -3.88 14.45
CA LYS A 118 -10.10 -4.52 14.17
C LYS A 118 -9.96 -6.01 13.85
N THR A 119 -8.97 -6.39 13.04
CA THR A 119 -8.71 -7.79 12.71
C THR A 119 -8.36 -8.60 13.97
N THR A 120 -7.50 -8.06 14.85
CA THR A 120 -7.13 -8.69 16.11
C THR A 120 -8.32 -8.85 17.05
N THR A 121 -9.18 -7.83 17.18
CA THR A 121 -10.38 -7.92 18.03
C THR A 121 -11.36 -8.96 17.51
N ASN A 122 -11.56 -9.05 16.19
CA ASN A 122 -12.43 -10.06 15.60
C ASN A 122 -11.88 -11.48 15.82
N HIS A 123 -10.57 -11.69 15.70
CA HIS A 123 -9.95 -12.99 15.96
C HIS A 123 -10.07 -13.43 17.42
N ARG A 124 -10.01 -12.49 18.38
CA ARG A 124 -10.24 -12.77 19.80
C ARG A 124 -11.69 -13.12 20.12
N LYS A 125 -12.67 -12.47 19.47
CA LYS A 125 -14.09 -12.80 19.65
C LYS A 125 -14.41 -14.21 19.16
N THR A 126 -13.90 -14.59 17.99
CA THR A 126 -14.10 -15.94 17.44
C THR A 126 -13.52 -17.07 18.31
N LEU A 127 -12.56 -16.77 19.19
CA LEU A 127 -11.99 -17.73 20.14
C LEU A 127 -12.69 -17.75 21.51
N ALA A 128 -13.49 -16.71 21.82
CA ALA A 128 -14.27 -16.62 23.05
C ALA A 128 -15.69 -17.20 22.90
N ASP A 129 -16.13 -17.45 21.66
CA ASP A 129 -17.42 -18.05 21.32
C ASP A 129 -17.37 -19.60 21.25
N TRP A 130 -16.32 -20.23 21.81
CA TRP A 130 -16.14 -21.68 21.96
C TRP A 130 -15.87 -22.05 23.42
#